data_AF-A0A443K9U0-F1
#
_entry.id   AF-A0A443K9U0-F1
#
_cell.length_a   1.000
_cell.length_b   1.000
_cell.length_c   1.000
_cell.angle_alpha   90.00
_cell.angle_beta   90.00
_cell.angle_gamma   90.00
#
_symmetry.space_group_name_H-M   'P 1'
#
loop_
_entity.id
_entity.type
_entity.pdbx_description
1 polymer ?
#
loop_
_entity_poly.entity_id
_entity_poly.type
_entity_poly.pdbx_seq_one_letter_code
_entity_poly.pdbx_strand_id
1 'polypeptide(L)'
;MVNIQLARHYFVSTDNYWLEGYIYDQNALVVTFEHAGGERPRPDSLRTGWSSHFFRKRRVSHLCVKPAFIDWYQHRDLADAIIALRNRGFFLSFEKVVTYGASMGGFGALAYADLIGAQTVVALNPQSTQNRKIAPWDTRFPVSQQTPMDGPYADAVGKYRKAKDVIIVGDRHDHEDGLHMKRLAAPNVRILNTPFMGHGVAAYLNGMGLLAAIIMQPLRWGRDDGMLFEGLRKRRNFPHYYDNMLRHDRVKNSPRFTDIVTRAKMQNTGK
;
A
#
# COMPACT_ATOMS: atom_id res chain seq x y z
N MET A 1 0.36 -25.47 -30.36
CA MET A 1 1.03 -24.16 -30.49
C MET A 1 1.87 -23.91 -29.25
N VAL A 2 3.16 -23.62 -29.41
CA VAL A 2 4.05 -23.22 -28.31
C VAL A 2 3.97 -21.71 -28.16
N ASN A 3 3.65 -21.20 -26.97
CA ASN A 3 3.64 -19.76 -26.68
C ASN A 3 4.91 -19.41 -25.90
N ILE A 4 5.89 -18.80 -26.58
CA ILE A 4 7.14 -18.34 -25.95
C ILE A 4 6.93 -16.93 -25.41
N GLN A 5 7.23 -16.75 -24.13
CA GLN A 5 7.09 -15.48 -23.44
C GLN A 5 8.40 -15.09 -22.77
N LEU A 6 8.85 -13.85 -23.04
CA LEU A 6 10.07 -13.29 -22.47
C LEU A 6 9.75 -12.21 -21.43
N ALA A 7 10.66 -12.10 -20.46
CA ALA A 7 10.76 -11.01 -19.50
C ALA A 7 12.24 -10.83 -19.13
N ARG A 8 12.70 -9.59 -18.99
CA ARG A 8 14.03 -9.33 -18.41
C ARG A 8 13.92 -9.35 -16.89
N HIS A 9 14.69 -10.22 -16.24
CA HIS A 9 14.81 -10.24 -14.79
C HIS A 9 15.83 -9.19 -14.36
N TYR A 10 15.46 -8.39 -13.36
CA TYR A 10 16.28 -7.34 -12.80
C TYR A 10 16.45 -7.61 -11.30
N PHE A 11 17.67 -7.51 -10.79
CA PHE A 11 17.93 -7.80 -9.37
C PHE A 11 19.01 -6.86 -8.84
N VAL A 12 18.72 -6.18 -7.74
CA VAL A 12 19.67 -5.39 -6.96
C VAL A 12 19.67 -5.92 -5.55
N SER A 13 20.85 -6.19 -5.00
CA SER A 13 21.03 -6.55 -3.59
C SER A 13 21.73 -5.41 -2.88
N THR A 14 21.27 -5.10 -1.67
CA THR A 14 21.95 -4.26 -0.70
C THR A 14 22.10 -5.04 0.61
N ASP A 15 22.59 -4.39 1.66
CA ASP A 15 22.74 -5.02 2.97
C ASP A 15 21.37 -5.32 3.61
N ASN A 16 20.38 -4.45 3.40
CA ASN A 16 19.07 -4.51 4.06
C ASN A 16 17.88 -4.72 3.10
N TYR A 17 18.08 -4.67 1.78
CA TYR A 17 17.00 -4.77 0.80
C TYR A 17 17.40 -5.55 -0.46
N TRP A 18 16.39 -6.10 -1.11
CA TRP A 18 16.48 -6.61 -2.47
C TRP A 18 15.44 -5.94 -3.36
N LEU A 19 15.85 -5.46 -4.53
CA LEU A 19 14.94 -4.93 -5.54
C LEU A 19 14.89 -5.93 -6.69
N GLU A 20 13.76 -6.60 -6.85
CA GLU A 20 13.56 -7.63 -7.87
C GLU A 20 12.51 -7.20 -8.88
N GLY A 21 12.82 -7.21 -10.17
CA GLY A 21 11.90 -6.80 -11.21
C GLY A 21 11.77 -7.80 -12.34
N TYR A 22 10.58 -7.83 -12.94
CA TYR A 22 10.29 -8.54 -14.18
C TYR A 22 9.81 -7.51 -15.18
N ILE A 23 10.63 -7.23 -16.20
CA ILE A 23 10.37 -6.21 -17.21
C ILE A 23 9.89 -6.88 -18.50
N TYR A 24 8.63 -6.65 -18.85
CA TYR A 24 7.98 -7.19 -20.03
C TYR A 24 8.00 -6.20 -21.20
N ASP A 25 7.75 -4.93 -20.90
CA ASP A 25 7.79 -3.78 -21.82
C ASP A 25 8.09 -2.48 -21.04
N GLN A 26 8.10 -1.35 -21.75
CA GLN A 26 8.36 -0.01 -21.22
C GLN A 26 7.08 0.84 -21.04
N ASN A 27 5.89 0.28 -21.23
CA ASN A 27 4.63 1.03 -21.18
C ASN A 27 4.33 1.52 -19.76
N ALA A 28 4.56 0.67 -18.76
CA ALA A 28 4.42 1.06 -17.37
C ALA A 28 5.29 0.22 -16.45
N LEU A 29 5.86 0.86 -15.42
CA LEU A 29 6.53 0.21 -14.31
C LEU A 29 5.72 0.41 -13.02
N VAL A 30 5.43 -0.70 -12.33
CA VAL A 30 4.90 -0.65 -10.96
C VAL A 30 6.01 -0.98 -9.96
N VAL A 31 6.44 0.00 -9.18
CA VAL A 31 7.36 -0.20 -8.06
C VAL A 31 6.55 -0.57 -6.81
N THR A 32 6.70 -1.79 -6.32
CA THR A 32 5.94 -2.27 -5.16
C THR A 32 6.78 -2.25 -3.89
N PHE A 33 6.13 -1.95 -2.77
CA PHE A 33 6.73 -1.95 -1.44
C PHE A 33 5.97 -2.93 -0.54
N GLU A 34 6.70 -3.86 0.07
CA GLU A 34 6.12 -4.90 0.92
C GLU A 34 5.59 -4.43 2.27
N HIS A 35 4.45 -4.95 2.70
CA HIS A 35 3.90 -4.66 4.01
C HIS A 35 4.69 -5.32 5.17
N ALA A 36 4.34 -4.98 6.42
CA ALA A 36 4.98 -5.49 7.64
C ALA A 36 4.43 -6.85 8.14
N GLY A 37 3.74 -7.60 7.26
CA GLY A 37 3.18 -8.92 7.60
C GLY A 37 4.12 -10.06 7.22
N GLY A 38 3.85 -11.25 7.76
CA GLY A 38 4.67 -12.45 7.57
C GLY A 38 5.73 -12.66 8.66
N GLU A 39 6.54 -13.70 8.48
CA GLU A 39 7.61 -14.08 9.41
C GLU A 39 8.78 -13.08 9.42
N ARG A 40 9.55 -13.07 10.52
CA ARG A 40 10.63 -12.12 10.80
C ARG A 40 11.82 -12.87 11.41
N PRO A 41 13.08 -12.58 11.02
CA PRO A 41 13.50 -11.73 9.90
C PRO A 41 13.08 -12.29 8.54
N ARG A 42 13.25 -11.53 7.45
CA ARG A 42 12.92 -11.93 6.08
C ARG A 42 14.17 -12.09 5.20
N PRO A 43 15.12 -12.96 5.57
CA PRO A 43 16.44 -13.02 4.95
C PRO A 43 16.44 -13.64 3.55
N ASP A 44 15.37 -14.36 3.17
CA ASP A 44 15.27 -14.98 1.85
C ASP A 44 15.10 -13.91 0.76
N SER A 45 16.17 -13.67 0.01
CA SER A 45 16.20 -12.72 -1.10
C SER A 45 15.46 -13.21 -2.34
N LEU A 46 15.16 -14.51 -2.45
CA LEU A 46 14.48 -15.14 -3.59
C LEU A 46 12.98 -15.30 -3.37
N ARG A 47 12.49 -15.02 -2.16
CA ARG A 47 11.05 -15.00 -1.87
C ARG A 47 10.33 -14.07 -2.85
N THR A 48 9.12 -14.46 -3.22
CA THR A 48 8.30 -13.70 -4.16
C THR A 48 7.97 -12.32 -3.59
N GLY A 49 8.31 -11.27 -4.35
CA GLY A 49 7.98 -9.90 -3.97
C GLY A 49 6.47 -9.66 -3.86
N TRP A 50 6.05 -8.80 -2.93
CA TRP A 50 4.64 -8.48 -2.76
C TRP A 50 3.99 -7.98 -4.07
N SER A 51 2.84 -8.57 -4.39
CA SER A 51 2.09 -8.40 -5.64
C SER A 51 2.80 -8.84 -6.93
N SER A 52 4.02 -9.40 -6.88
CA SER A 52 4.73 -9.85 -8.08
C SER A 52 3.92 -10.88 -8.88
N HIS A 53 3.36 -11.90 -8.22
CA HIS A 53 2.51 -12.90 -8.89
C HIS A 53 1.32 -12.29 -9.65
N PHE A 54 0.70 -11.26 -9.06
CA PHE A 54 -0.43 -10.56 -9.67
C PHE A 54 -0.03 -9.85 -10.98
N PHE A 55 1.13 -9.19 -11.00
CA PHE A 55 1.65 -8.48 -12.16
C PHE A 55 2.26 -9.42 -13.20
N ARG A 56 2.95 -10.48 -12.78
CA ARG A 56 3.48 -11.53 -13.68
C ARG A 56 2.36 -12.17 -14.50
N LYS A 57 1.24 -12.54 -13.86
CA LYS A 57 0.05 -13.07 -14.55
C LYS A 57 -0.55 -12.12 -15.58
N ARG A 58 -0.33 -10.81 -15.43
CA ARG A 58 -0.87 -9.74 -16.30
C ARG A 58 0.17 -9.15 -17.25
N ARG A 59 1.42 -9.65 -17.19
CA ARG A 59 2.57 -9.13 -17.95
C ARG A 59 2.79 -7.62 -17.79
N VAL A 60 2.60 -7.11 -16.58
CA VAL A 60 2.91 -5.71 -16.25
C VAL A 60 4.33 -5.64 -15.70
N SER A 61 5.16 -4.76 -16.26
CA SER A 61 6.52 -4.55 -15.74
C SER A 61 6.46 -4.02 -14.30
N HIS A 62 7.23 -4.62 -13.42
CA HIS A 62 7.23 -4.27 -11.99
C HIS A 62 8.59 -4.47 -11.36
N LEU A 63 8.84 -3.74 -10.27
CA LEU A 63 10.04 -3.81 -9.43
C LEU A 63 9.60 -3.87 -7.96
N CYS A 64 9.83 -4.98 -7.29
CA CYS A 64 9.48 -5.20 -5.89
C CYS A 64 10.62 -4.82 -4.96
N VAL A 65 10.36 -3.93 -4.01
CA VAL A 65 11.28 -3.55 -2.92
C VAL A 65 11.03 -4.46 -1.73
N LYS A 66 12.00 -5.34 -1.46
CA LYS A 66 11.93 -6.44 -0.50
C LYS A 66 12.88 -6.16 0.68
N PRO A 67 12.39 -5.65 1.81
CA PRO A 67 13.23 -5.43 2.98
C PRO A 67 13.56 -6.74 3.70
N ALA A 68 14.78 -6.85 4.23
CA ALA A 68 15.23 -7.95 5.08
C ALA A 68 14.56 -7.92 6.46
N PHE A 69 14.16 -6.73 6.92
CA PHE A 69 13.51 -6.50 8.22
C PHE A 69 12.23 -5.67 8.06
N ILE A 70 11.61 -5.33 9.18
CA ILE A 70 10.45 -4.42 9.23
C ILE A 70 10.95 -3.16 9.91
N ASP A 71 11.31 -2.21 9.07
CA ASP A 71 12.15 -1.07 9.41
C ASP A 71 11.59 0.23 8.84
N TRP A 72 10.39 0.18 8.25
CA TRP A 72 9.80 1.29 7.49
C TRP A 72 10.78 1.89 6.49
N TYR A 73 11.60 1.08 5.82
CA TYR A 73 12.47 1.56 4.74
C TYR A 73 13.45 2.67 5.16
N GLN A 74 14.01 2.61 6.37
CA GLN A 74 14.88 3.69 6.87
C GLN A 74 16.37 3.46 6.64
N HIS A 75 16.80 2.24 6.31
CA HIS A 75 18.21 2.02 6.00
C HIS A 75 18.59 2.73 4.69
N ARG A 76 19.71 3.46 4.74
CA ARG A 76 20.14 4.37 3.68
C ARG A 76 20.40 3.67 2.35
N ASP A 77 20.82 2.42 2.40
CA ASP A 77 21.17 1.60 1.24
C ASP A 77 20.00 1.42 0.25
N LEU A 78 18.73 1.48 0.70
CA LEU A 78 17.59 1.55 -0.22
C LEU A 78 17.59 2.85 -1.03
N ALA A 79 17.78 3.99 -0.37
CA ALA A 79 17.79 5.27 -1.05
C ALA A 79 18.95 5.34 -2.05
N ASP A 80 20.13 4.85 -1.66
CA ASP A 80 21.30 4.79 -2.51
C ASP A 80 21.05 3.88 -3.74
N ALA A 81 20.39 2.72 -3.55
CA ALA A 81 20.00 1.85 -4.66
C ALA A 81 19.01 2.52 -5.62
N ILE A 82 17.97 3.19 -5.11
CA ILE A 82 16.99 3.91 -5.95
C ILE A 82 17.66 5.08 -6.68
N ILE A 83 18.57 5.82 -6.02
CA ILE A 83 19.35 6.88 -6.66
C ILE A 83 20.20 6.31 -7.79
N ALA A 84 20.88 5.18 -7.58
CA ALA A 84 21.67 4.53 -8.61
C ALA A 84 20.82 4.11 -9.82
N LEU A 85 19.62 3.55 -9.60
CA LEU A 85 18.68 3.22 -10.67
C LEU A 85 18.21 4.45 -11.43
N ARG A 86 17.85 5.52 -10.72
CA ARG A 86 17.45 6.80 -11.31
C ARG A 86 18.56 7.39 -12.17
N ASN A 87 19.79 7.44 -11.65
CA ASN A 87 20.93 8.02 -12.35
C ASN A 87 21.32 7.22 -13.61
N ARG A 88 21.00 5.92 -13.65
CA ARG A 88 21.13 5.07 -14.85
C ARG A 88 19.96 5.21 -15.83
N GLY A 89 19.01 6.09 -15.56
CA GLY A 89 17.84 6.30 -16.41
C GLY A 89 16.80 5.18 -16.34
N PHE A 90 16.88 4.26 -15.36
CA PHE A 90 15.98 3.10 -15.28
C PHE A 90 14.51 3.52 -15.26
N PHE A 91 14.12 4.41 -14.35
CA PHE A 91 12.74 4.88 -14.25
C PHE A 91 12.29 5.72 -15.46
N LEU A 92 13.22 6.48 -16.07
CA LEU A 92 12.95 7.30 -17.25
C LEU A 92 12.70 6.46 -18.52
N SER A 93 13.10 5.19 -18.51
CA SER A 93 12.85 4.28 -19.64
C SER A 93 11.40 3.81 -19.74
N PHE A 94 10.53 4.16 -18.78
CA PHE A 94 9.13 3.79 -18.77
C PHE A 94 8.23 5.00 -19.01
N GLU A 95 7.17 4.83 -19.81
CA GLU A 95 6.22 5.91 -20.07
C GLU A 95 5.46 6.32 -18.81
N LYS A 96 5.14 5.33 -17.95
CA LYS A 96 4.43 5.52 -16.69
C LYS A 96 5.13 4.81 -15.54
N VAL A 97 5.32 5.51 -14.43
CA VAL A 97 5.87 4.93 -13.20
C VAL A 97 4.86 5.09 -12.08
N VAL A 98 4.48 3.98 -11.44
CA VAL A 98 3.54 3.92 -10.33
C VAL A 98 4.22 3.32 -9.11
N THR A 99 4.07 3.93 -7.94
CA THR A 99 4.44 3.28 -6.67
C THR A 99 3.20 2.70 -5.99
N TYR A 100 3.32 1.50 -5.44
CA TYR A 100 2.20 0.76 -4.85
C TYR A 100 2.59 0.02 -3.57
N GLY A 101 1.77 0.10 -2.53
CA GLY A 101 2.02 -0.59 -1.28
C GLY A 101 0.83 -0.58 -0.32
N ALA A 102 0.90 -1.41 0.72
CA ALA A 102 -0.08 -1.45 1.82
C ALA A 102 0.60 -1.34 3.19
N SER A 103 -0.01 -0.64 4.16
CA SER A 103 0.54 -0.43 5.50
C SER A 103 1.95 0.16 5.44
N MET A 104 2.96 -0.52 6.00
CA MET A 104 4.38 -0.16 5.83
C MET A 104 4.76 0.02 4.36
N GLY A 105 4.30 -0.86 3.48
CA GLY A 105 4.53 -0.73 2.04
C GLY A 105 3.87 0.52 1.46
N GLY A 106 2.70 0.90 1.96
CA GLY A 106 2.01 2.13 1.56
C GLY A 106 2.79 3.38 1.97
N PHE A 107 3.42 3.34 3.16
CA PHE A 107 4.40 4.34 3.58
C PHE A 107 5.57 4.41 2.59
N GLY A 108 6.20 3.28 2.24
CA GLY A 108 7.32 3.24 1.30
C GLY A 108 6.95 3.81 -0.08
N ALA A 109 5.77 3.44 -0.59
CA ALA A 109 5.25 3.94 -1.85
C ALA A 109 5.10 5.46 -1.88
N LEU A 110 4.71 6.08 -0.76
CA LEU A 110 4.59 7.54 -0.61
C LEU A 110 5.95 8.22 -0.37
N ALA A 111 6.76 7.68 0.55
CA ALA A 111 8.02 8.27 0.99
C ALA A 111 9.07 8.33 -0.13
N TYR A 112 9.05 7.36 -1.05
CA TYR A 112 10.01 7.27 -2.16
C TYR A 112 9.46 7.76 -3.51
N ALA A 113 8.20 8.22 -3.57
CA ALA A 113 7.54 8.60 -4.82
C ALA A 113 8.31 9.66 -5.62
N ASP A 114 8.67 10.78 -4.99
CA ASP A 114 9.41 11.87 -5.65
C ASP A 114 10.83 11.46 -6.04
N LEU A 115 11.46 10.53 -5.31
CA LEU A 115 12.79 10.02 -5.63
C LEU A 115 12.76 9.12 -6.86
N ILE A 116 11.76 8.23 -6.93
CA ILE A 116 11.51 7.31 -8.05
C ILE A 116 11.04 8.07 -9.29
N GLY A 117 10.46 9.27 -9.12
CA GLY A 117 9.79 9.99 -10.22
C GLY A 117 8.43 9.39 -10.53
N ALA A 118 7.74 8.85 -9.52
CA ALA A 118 6.43 8.25 -9.67
C ALA A 118 5.42 9.31 -10.15
N GLN A 119 4.67 8.96 -11.19
CA GLN A 119 3.60 9.79 -11.73
C GLN A 119 2.28 9.55 -10.98
N THR A 120 2.08 8.32 -10.49
CA THR A 120 0.94 7.94 -9.67
C THR A 120 1.42 7.17 -8.44
N VAL A 121 0.76 7.38 -7.30
CA VAL A 121 0.99 6.62 -6.07
C VAL A 121 -0.31 5.95 -5.65
N VAL A 122 -0.27 4.66 -5.31
CA VAL A 122 -1.39 3.92 -4.73
C VAL A 122 -0.96 3.39 -3.37
N ALA A 123 -1.55 3.91 -2.29
CA ALA A 123 -1.20 3.56 -0.93
C ALA A 123 -2.44 3.05 -0.19
N LEU A 124 -2.42 1.78 0.24
CA LEU A 124 -3.49 1.17 1.03
C LEU A 124 -3.16 1.27 2.51
N ASN A 125 -4.07 1.83 3.30
CA ASN A 125 -3.99 2.05 4.75
C ASN A 125 -2.56 2.44 5.22
N PRO A 126 -1.93 3.44 4.59
CA PRO A 126 -0.53 3.76 4.86
C PRO A 126 -0.37 4.43 6.22
N GLN A 127 0.74 4.13 6.90
CA GLN A 127 1.24 5.08 7.88
C GLN A 127 1.91 6.25 7.15
N SER A 128 1.84 7.45 7.73
CA SER A 128 2.57 8.61 7.22
C SER A 128 4.02 8.64 7.72
N THR A 129 4.26 8.08 8.91
CA THR A 129 5.56 7.97 9.59
C THR A 129 5.41 6.99 10.77
N GLN A 130 6.53 6.46 11.26
CA GLN A 130 6.62 5.78 12.57
C GLN A 130 7.37 6.61 13.62
N ASN A 131 7.73 7.85 13.30
CA ASN A 131 8.37 8.74 14.26
C ASN A 131 7.37 9.14 15.36
N ARG A 132 7.58 8.68 16.59
CA ARG A 132 6.72 8.95 17.75
C ARG A 132 6.66 10.42 18.17
N LYS A 133 7.65 11.24 17.80
CA LYS A 133 7.57 12.69 18.03
C LYS A 133 6.53 13.33 17.12
N ILE A 134 6.24 12.70 15.98
CA ILE A 134 5.36 13.21 14.93
C ILE A 134 3.97 12.55 15.00
N ALA A 135 3.92 11.25 15.29
CA ALA A 135 2.71 10.45 15.46
C ALA A 135 2.73 9.67 16.79
N PRO A 136 2.69 10.35 17.95
CA PRO A 136 2.73 9.69 19.26
C PRO A 136 1.52 8.78 19.53
N TRP A 137 0.44 8.99 18.78
CA TRP A 137 -0.83 8.25 18.88
C TRP A 137 -0.82 6.89 18.17
N ASP A 138 0.16 6.60 17.30
CA ASP A 138 0.28 5.26 16.69
C ASP A 138 1.34 4.43 17.45
N THR A 139 0.86 3.54 18.32
CA THR A 139 1.71 2.62 19.09
C THR A 139 1.67 1.19 18.58
N ARG A 140 1.01 0.93 17.44
CA ARG A 140 0.68 -0.42 16.94
C ARG A 140 1.91 -1.24 16.53
N PHE A 141 3.03 -0.58 16.22
CA PHE A 141 4.22 -1.23 15.67
C PHE A 141 5.46 -1.01 16.53
N PRO A 142 5.61 -1.70 17.67
CA PRO A 142 6.76 -1.53 18.54
C PRO A 142 8.10 -1.93 17.88
N VAL A 143 8.08 -2.82 16.87
CA VAL A 143 9.28 -3.19 16.12
C VAL A 143 9.95 -2.02 15.41
N SER A 144 9.19 -0.98 15.02
CA SER A 144 9.77 0.23 14.41
C SER A 144 10.72 0.96 15.37
N GLN A 145 10.65 0.71 16.69
CA GLN A 145 11.54 1.32 17.68
C GLN A 145 12.99 0.87 17.57
N GLN A 146 13.26 -0.24 16.88
CA GLN A 146 14.63 -0.73 16.67
C GLN A 146 15.36 0.03 15.56
N THR A 147 14.63 0.83 14.76
CA THR A 147 15.19 1.60 13.64
C THR A 147 14.89 3.09 13.83
N PRO A 148 15.92 3.96 13.90
CA PRO A 148 15.70 5.40 13.97
C PRO A 148 14.85 5.94 12.80
N MET A 149 13.88 6.79 13.11
CA MET A 149 12.99 7.46 12.14
C MET A 149 13.37 8.94 11.97
N ASP A 150 14.65 9.20 11.69
CA ASP A 150 15.25 10.54 11.53
C ASP A 150 15.90 10.76 10.16
N GLY A 151 15.88 9.75 9.30
CA GLY A 151 16.37 9.83 7.93
C GLY A 151 15.52 10.72 7.01
N PRO A 152 16.04 11.06 5.81
CA PRO A 152 15.36 11.95 4.86
C PRO A 152 14.03 11.39 4.33
N TYR A 153 13.76 10.09 4.51
CA TYR A 153 12.54 9.40 4.10
C TYR A 153 11.71 8.93 5.30
N ALA A 154 11.94 9.47 6.50
CA ALA A 154 11.23 9.06 7.73
C ALA A 154 9.79 9.57 7.84
N ASP A 155 9.43 10.63 7.11
CA ASP A 155 8.07 11.14 7.00
C ASP A 155 7.69 11.22 5.52
N ALA A 156 6.60 10.55 5.16
CA ALA A 156 6.08 10.53 3.80
C ALA A 156 5.45 11.87 3.40
N VAL A 157 5.02 12.70 4.37
CA VAL A 157 4.41 14.01 4.09
C VAL A 157 5.37 14.86 3.23
N GLY A 158 4.89 15.30 2.06
CA GLY A 158 5.67 16.13 1.14
C GLY A 158 6.64 15.37 0.22
N LYS A 159 6.66 14.02 0.24
CA LYS A 159 7.53 13.17 -0.59
C LYS A 159 6.87 12.61 -1.86
N TYR A 160 5.65 13.05 -2.13
CA TYR A 160 4.85 12.68 -3.30
C TYR A 160 4.30 13.92 -4.01
N ARG A 161 4.98 15.08 -3.90
CA ARG A 161 4.49 16.35 -4.45
C ARG A 161 4.58 16.40 -5.97
N LYS A 162 5.48 15.63 -6.57
CA LYS A 162 5.70 15.58 -8.03
C LYS A 162 4.74 14.61 -8.72
N ALA A 163 4.10 13.71 -7.97
CA ALA A 163 3.11 12.79 -8.51
C ALA A 163 1.85 13.57 -8.97
N LYS A 164 1.31 13.20 -10.13
CA LYS A 164 0.10 13.81 -10.70
C LYS A 164 -1.17 13.35 -9.99
N ASP A 165 -1.19 12.10 -9.52
CA ASP A 165 -2.32 11.50 -8.82
C ASP A 165 -1.83 10.64 -7.66
N VAL A 166 -2.34 10.87 -6.46
CA VAL A 166 -2.01 10.06 -5.27
C VAL A 166 -3.30 9.51 -4.69
N ILE A 167 -3.45 8.19 -4.70
CA ILE A 167 -4.64 7.49 -4.24
C ILE A 167 -4.32 6.85 -2.90
N ILE A 168 -4.96 7.36 -1.85
CA ILE A 168 -4.87 6.79 -0.51
C ILE A 168 -6.19 6.11 -0.19
N VAL A 169 -6.15 4.79 -0.01
CA VAL A 169 -7.33 3.99 0.35
C VAL A 169 -7.23 3.60 1.80
N GLY A 170 -8.22 3.90 2.63
CA GLY A 170 -8.12 3.60 4.06
C GLY A 170 -9.45 3.79 4.78
N ASP A 171 -9.53 3.24 5.98
CA ASP A 171 -10.70 3.35 6.83
C ASP A 171 -10.57 4.54 7.80
N ARG A 172 -11.36 5.59 7.60
CA ARG A 172 -11.36 6.75 8.52
C ARG A 172 -11.97 6.45 9.90
N HIS A 173 -12.66 5.32 10.05
CA HIS A 173 -13.22 4.88 11.33
C HIS A 173 -12.24 4.03 12.15
N ASP A 174 -11.12 3.61 11.55
CA ASP A 174 -9.94 3.18 12.29
C ASP A 174 -9.19 4.45 12.74
N HIS A 175 -8.95 4.59 14.04
CA HIS A 175 -8.50 5.86 14.62
C HIS A 175 -7.14 6.27 14.07
N GLU A 176 -6.17 5.36 14.14
CA GLU A 176 -4.80 5.59 13.71
C GLU A 176 -4.71 5.76 12.18
N ASP A 177 -5.41 4.94 11.39
CA ASP A 177 -5.41 5.09 9.94
C ASP A 177 -6.08 6.41 9.52
N GLY A 178 -7.19 6.80 10.18
CA GLY A 178 -7.85 8.08 9.95
C GLY A 178 -6.94 9.29 10.23
N LEU A 179 -6.15 9.23 11.30
CA LEU A 179 -5.16 10.27 11.63
C LEU A 179 -4.01 10.32 10.63
N HIS A 180 -3.50 9.17 10.16
CA HIS A 180 -2.48 9.15 9.11
C HIS A 180 -3.02 9.68 7.78
N MET A 181 -4.23 9.30 7.38
CA MET A 181 -4.88 9.81 6.17
C MET A 181 -5.06 11.33 6.24
N LYS A 182 -5.39 11.89 7.41
CA LYS A 182 -5.46 13.35 7.61
C LYS A 182 -4.10 14.01 7.43
N ARG A 183 -3.03 13.44 7.98
CA ARG A 183 -1.66 13.95 7.80
C ARG A 183 -1.21 13.91 6.33
N LEU A 184 -1.63 12.88 5.60
CA LEU A 184 -1.27 12.66 4.21
C LEU A 184 -2.15 13.43 3.21
N ALA A 185 -3.09 14.26 3.68
CA ALA A 185 -3.87 15.10 2.79
C ALA A 185 -3.00 16.16 2.11
N ALA A 186 -3.09 16.26 0.78
CA ALA A 186 -2.42 17.27 -0.03
C ALA A 186 -3.24 17.54 -1.31
N PRO A 187 -2.95 18.61 -2.07
CA PRO A 187 -3.75 19.00 -3.24
C PRO A 187 -3.84 17.92 -4.34
N ASN A 188 -2.82 17.08 -4.47
CA ASN A 188 -2.77 15.98 -5.44
C ASN A 188 -3.24 14.63 -4.87
N VAL A 189 -3.74 14.61 -3.63
CA VAL A 189 -4.16 13.39 -2.92
C VAL A 189 -5.67 13.23 -2.96
N ARG A 190 -6.08 12.04 -3.38
CA ARG A 190 -7.44 11.55 -3.34
C ARG A 190 -7.57 10.46 -2.30
N ILE A 191 -8.44 10.70 -1.33
CA ILE A 191 -8.69 9.77 -0.24
C ILE A 191 -9.94 8.96 -0.52
N LEU A 192 -9.78 7.67 -0.79
CA LEU A 192 -10.85 6.69 -0.90
C LEU A 192 -11.14 6.09 0.47
N ASN A 193 -12.19 6.58 1.12
CA ASN A 193 -12.59 6.07 2.42
C ASN A 193 -13.26 4.70 2.28
N THR A 194 -12.86 3.74 3.10
CA THR A 194 -13.40 2.38 3.18
C THR A 194 -13.92 2.08 4.59
N PRO A 195 -15.13 2.59 4.95
CA PRO A 195 -15.63 2.56 6.32
C PRO A 195 -15.71 1.15 6.91
N PHE A 196 -15.19 0.99 8.13
CA PHE A 196 -15.22 -0.23 8.96
C PHE A 196 -14.53 -1.45 8.33
N MET A 197 -13.56 -1.22 7.43
CA MET A 197 -12.67 -2.26 6.90
C MET A 197 -11.37 -2.40 7.72
N GLY A 198 -11.10 -1.47 8.64
CA GLY A 198 -9.92 -1.46 9.53
C GLY A 198 -8.58 -1.46 8.79
N HIS A 199 -7.50 -1.80 9.50
CA HIS A 199 -6.13 -1.82 8.97
C HIS A 199 -5.80 -2.96 7.96
N GLY A 200 -6.82 -3.65 7.44
CA GLY A 200 -6.70 -4.81 6.54
C GLY A 200 -7.30 -4.57 5.14
N VAL A 201 -7.37 -3.32 4.69
CA VAL A 201 -8.14 -2.90 3.51
C VAL A 201 -7.84 -3.72 2.25
N ALA A 202 -6.58 -4.08 2.01
CA ALA A 202 -6.18 -4.86 0.84
C ALA A 202 -6.91 -6.23 0.74
N ALA A 203 -7.07 -6.94 1.86
CA ALA A 203 -7.73 -8.25 1.89
C ALA A 203 -9.22 -8.13 1.55
N TYR A 204 -9.90 -7.13 2.12
CA TYR A 204 -11.31 -6.84 1.79
C TYR A 204 -11.49 -6.46 0.32
N LEU A 205 -10.66 -5.55 -0.19
CA LEU A 205 -10.74 -5.13 -1.58
C LEU A 205 -10.48 -6.31 -2.53
N ASN A 206 -9.57 -7.22 -2.18
CA ASN A 206 -9.32 -8.42 -2.96
C ASN A 206 -10.53 -9.36 -2.95
N GLY A 207 -11.11 -9.63 -1.77
CA GLY A 207 -12.30 -10.46 -1.62
C GLY A 207 -13.53 -9.89 -2.36
N MET A 208 -13.61 -8.56 -2.52
CA MET A 208 -14.67 -7.89 -3.28
C MET A 208 -14.39 -7.81 -4.79
N GLY A 209 -13.21 -8.21 -5.25
CA GLY A 209 -12.77 -8.08 -6.65
C GLY A 209 -12.41 -6.64 -7.07
N LEU A 210 -12.23 -5.73 -6.11
CA LEU A 210 -11.97 -4.30 -6.36
C LEU A 210 -10.48 -3.96 -6.37
N LEU A 211 -9.66 -4.75 -5.67
CA LEU A 211 -8.23 -4.47 -5.53
C LEU A 211 -7.53 -4.37 -6.90
N ALA A 212 -7.83 -5.30 -7.80
CA ALA A 212 -7.25 -5.29 -9.14
C ALA A 212 -7.61 -4.02 -9.92
N ALA A 213 -8.84 -3.52 -9.77
CA ALA A 213 -9.27 -2.29 -10.42
C ALA A 213 -8.47 -1.08 -9.88
N ILE A 214 -8.34 -0.97 -8.55
CA ILE A 214 -7.59 0.12 -7.91
C ILE A 214 -6.12 0.16 -8.34
N ILE A 215 -5.48 -1.01 -8.46
CA ILE A 215 -4.06 -1.12 -8.84
C ILE A 215 -3.86 -0.86 -10.34
N MET A 216 -4.76 -1.38 -11.18
CA MET A 216 -4.58 -1.37 -12.64
C MET A 216 -5.17 -0.15 -13.32
N GLN A 217 -6.17 0.51 -12.73
CA GLN A 217 -6.78 1.70 -13.29
C GLN A 217 -5.75 2.81 -13.54
N PRO A 218 -4.84 3.15 -12.59
CA PRO A 218 -3.74 4.08 -12.83
C PRO A 218 -2.92 3.78 -14.09
N LEU A 219 -2.79 2.50 -14.45
CA LEU A 219 -2.04 2.07 -15.63
C LEU A 219 -2.80 2.36 -16.92
N ARG A 220 -4.14 2.28 -16.91
CA ARG A 220 -4.98 2.38 -18.11
C ARG A 220 -5.61 3.76 -18.32
N TRP A 221 -6.32 4.28 -17.33
CA TRP A 221 -7.22 5.43 -17.46
C TRP A 221 -7.17 6.35 -16.23
N GLY A 222 -7.57 7.61 -16.41
CA GLY A 222 -7.71 8.59 -15.33
C GLY A 222 -8.84 8.29 -14.33
N ARG A 223 -9.24 9.32 -13.59
CA ARG A 223 -10.12 9.30 -12.41
C ARG A 223 -11.55 8.80 -12.74
N ASP A 224 -11.92 7.59 -12.32
CA ASP A 224 -13.31 7.15 -12.22
C ASP A 224 -13.51 6.30 -10.95
N ASP A 225 -14.15 6.90 -9.96
CA ASP A 225 -14.39 6.28 -8.64
C ASP A 225 -15.79 5.69 -8.50
N GLY A 226 -16.68 5.91 -9.47
CA GLY A 226 -18.09 5.52 -9.37
C GLY A 226 -18.26 4.03 -9.13
N MET A 227 -17.53 3.22 -9.90
CA MET A 227 -17.54 1.76 -9.78
C MET A 227 -16.97 1.27 -8.44
N LEU A 228 -16.01 2.00 -7.85
CA LEU A 228 -15.39 1.61 -6.59
C LEU A 228 -16.38 1.79 -5.43
N PHE A 229 -17.09 2.92 -5.37
CA PHE A 229 -18.05 3.19 -4.29
C PHE A 229 -19.24 2.24 -4.30
N GLU A 230 -19.75 1.88 -5.48
CA GLU A 230 -20.81 0.88 -5.59
C GLU A 230 -20.32 -0.50 -5.13
N GLY A 231 -19.15 -0.92 -5.62
CA GLY A 231 -18.52 -2.18 -5.24
C GLY A 231 -18.25 -2.31 -3.75
N LEU A 232 -17.90 -1.22 -3.07
CA LEU A 232 -17.62 -1.22 -1.64
C LEU A 232 -18.81 -1.68 -0.79
N ARG A 233 -20.06 -1.63 -1.29
CA ARG A 233 -21.22 -2.16 -0.55
C ARG A 233 -21.10 -3.66 -0.24
N LYS A 234 -20.35 -4.41 -1.05
CA LYS A 234 -20.07 -5.85 -0.85
C LYS A 234 -19.33 -6.15 0.46
N ARG A 235 -18.71 -5.15 1.12
CA ARG A 235 -18.05 -5.31 2.43
C ARG A 235 -19.00 -5.84 3.52
N ARG A 236 -20.32 -5.64 3.36
CA ARG A 236 -21.37 -6.18 4.24
C ARG A 236 -21.45 -7.70 4.26
N ASN A 237 -20.82 -8.38 3.31
CA ASN A 237 -20.76 -9.84 3.24
C ASN A 237 -19.58 -10.42 4.05
N PHE A 238 -18.76 -9.57 4.69
CA PHE A 238 -17.58 -10.00 5.42
C PHE A 238 -17.85 -9.90 6.93
N PRO A 239 -17.71 -10.99 7.72
CA PRO A 239 -18.01 -10.97 9.15
C PRO A 239 -17.22 -9.90 9.93
N HIS A 240 -15.94 -9.74 9.59
CA HIS A 240 -15.05 -8.76 10.22
C HIS A 240 -15.50 -7.31 10.03
N TYR A 241 -16.29 -6.99 8.99
CA TYR A 241 -16.86 -5.65 8.81
C TYR A 241 -17.73 -5.27 10.01
N TYR A 242 -18.55 -6.22 10.49
CA TYR A 242 -19.39 -6.01 11.66
C TYR A 242 -18.57 -5.99 12.96
N ASP A 243 -17.51 -6.79 13.06
CA ASP A 243 -16.61 -6.74 14.23
C ASP A 243 -15.97 -5.36 14.39
N ASN A 244 -15.52 -4.76 13.29
CA ASN A 244 -14.98 -3.40 13.29
C ASN A 244 -16.05 -2.36 13.65
N MET A 245 -17.29 -2.51 13.14
CA MET A 245 -18.39 -1.64 13.53
C MET A 245 -18.69 -1.74 15.04
N LEU A 246 -18.72 -2.94 15.62
CA LEU A 246 -19.00 -3.17 17.04
C LEU A 246 -17.92 -2.56 17.95
N ARG A 247 -16.67 -2.48 17.48
CA ARG A 247 -15.57 -1.85 18.23
C ARG A 247 -15.62 -0.32 18.21
N HIS A 248 -16.31 0.28 17.25
CA HIS A 248 -16.39 1.73 17.12
C HIS A 248 -17.19 2.36 18.27
N ASP A 249 -16.67 3.43 18.89
CA ASP A 249 -17.23 4.02 20.11
C ASP A 249 -18.72 4.34 20.04
N ARG A 250 -19.18 4.91 18.92
CA ARG A 250 -20.60 5.22 18.71
C ARG A 250 -21.50 3.97 18.79
N VAL A 251 -21.01 2.82 18.35
CA VAL A 251 -21.76 1.56 18.41
C VAL A 251 -21.60 0.95 19.79
N LYS A 252 -20.36 0.74 20.23
CA LYS A 252 -20.02 0.17 21.54
C LYS A 252 -20.75 0.83 22.71
N ASN A 253 -20.90 2.16 22.68
CA ASN A 253 -21.51 2.94 23.75
C ASN A 253 -23.03 3.16 23.57
N SER A 254 -23.68 2.46 22.64
CA SER A 254 -25.12 2.56 22.38
C SER A 254 -25.77 1.18 22.30
N PRO A 255 -26.58 0.77 23.30
CA PRO A 255 -27.27 -0.52 23.26
C PRO A 255 -28.11 -0.71 21.98
N ARG A 256 -28.77 0.36 21.52
CA ARG A 256 -29.55 0.36 20.28
C ARG A 256 -28.69 0.06 19.05
N PHE A 257 -27.54 0.72 18.89
CA PHE A 257 -26.69 0.48 17.71
C PHE A 257 -25.99 -0.88 17.79
N THR A 258 -25.56 -1.31 18.97
CA THR A 258 -25.00 -2.65 19.18
C THR A 258 -25.99 -3.73 18.75
N ASP A 259 -27.26 -3.64 19.16
CA ASP A 259 -28.30 -4.57 18.75
C ASP A 259 -28.50 -4.60 17.22
N ILE A 260 -28.60 -3.42 16.58
CA ILE A 260 -28.75 -3.32 15.11
C ILE A 260 -27.59 -4.00 14.38
N VAL A 261 -26.35 -3.71 14.78
CA VAL A 261 -25.15 -4.26 14.12
C VAL A 261 -25.04 -5.77 14.36
N THR A 262 -25.37 -6.24 15.56
CA THR A 262 -25.32 -7.66 15.92
C THR A 262 -26.35 -8.46 15.11
N ARG A 263 -27.60 -7.96 15.00
CA ARG A 263 -28.63 -8.58 14.16
C ARG A 263 -28.22 -8.62 12.69
N ALA A 264 -27.66 -7.53 12.16
CA ALA A 264 -27.16 -7.46 10.79
C ALA A 264 -26.01 -8.44 10.53
N LYS A 265 -25.11 -8.64 11.52
CA LYS A 265 -24.06 -9.64 11.46
C LYS A 265 -24.65 -11.05 11.34
N MET A 266 -25.55 -11.43 12.25
CA MET A 266 -26.18 -12.76 12.26
C MET A 266 -26.90 -13.08 10.94
N GLN A 267 -27.65 -12.12 10.39
CA GLN A 267 -28.36 -12.29 9.12
C GLN A 267 -27.45 -12.54 7.91
N ASN A 268 -26.22 -12.01 7.95
CA ASN A 268 -25.24 -12.17 6.86
C ASN A 268 -24.27 -13.33 7.08
N THR A 269 -24.06 -13.79 8.32
CA THR A 269 -23.19 -14.93 8.64
C THR A 269 -23.95 -16.26 8.75
N GLY A 270 -25.29 -16.22 8.83
CA GLY A 270 -26.16 -17.40 8.88
C GLY A 270 -26.63 -17.91 7.51
N LYS A 271 -26.02 -17.42 6.42
CA LYS A 271 -26.12 -17.96 5.05
C LYS A 271 -24.79 -18.54 4.65
#